data_AF-A0A2H3CP38-F1
#
_entry.id   AF-A0A2H3CP38-F1
#
_cell.length_a   1.000
_cell.length_b   1.000
_cell.length_c   1.000
_cell.angle_alpha   90.00
_cell.angle_beta   90.00
_cell.angle_gamma   90.00
#
_symmetry.space_group_name_H-M   'P 1'
#
loop_
_entity.id
_entity.type
_entity.pdbx_description
1 polymer ?
#
loop_
_entity_poly.entity_id
_entity_poly.type
_entity_poly.pdbx_seq_one_letter_code
_entity_poly.pdbx_strand_id
1 'polypeptide(L)'
;IRSDISTMITPSWLTLIPKNLGDPAHGKLKADQWRVLGATYLPASLVRMWSTPSQGNGTSLKRHREVLHVTMLLLSAVNIASSRVSSEMNADRYLSLIISFIEGIRELFPEYEFRPNQHMVIHLHEYLHSFGPVHSWWMFPFERMIGMLQRIPTNCKDGAGSFLCCPSSFLANFGFQVSWKRLFLSRSIDLPICEHLSQR
;
A
#
# COMPACT_ATOMS: atom_id res chain seq x y z
N ILE A 1 7.40 -15.50 -6.79
CA ILE A 1 7.26 -14.63 -5.59
C ILE A 1 7.70 -15.31 -4.29
N ARG A 2 7.04 -16.36 -3.76
CA ARG A 2 7.48 -16.98 -2.47
C ARG A 2 8.94 -17.46 -2.50
N SER A 3 9.34 -18.12 -3.59
CA SER A 3 10.74 -18.53 -3.83
C SER A 3 11.70 -17.35 -3.93
N ASP A 4 11.24 -16.22 -4.49
CA ASP A 4 12.04 -15.00 -4.58
C ASP A 4 12.25 -14.37 -3.21
N ILE A 5 11.21 -14.37 -2.36
CA ILE A 5 11.31 -13.85 -0.98
C ILE A 5 12.32 -14.65 -0.16
N SER A 6 12.39 -15.97 -0.35
CA SER A 6 13.34 -16.80 0.41
C SER A 6 14.79 -16.66 -0.06
N THR A 7 15.02 -16.19 -1.29
CA THR A 7 16.34 -16.10 -1.93
C THR A 7 16.86 -14.67 -2.05
N MET A 8 15.99 -13.66 -1.97
CA MET A 8 16.36 -12.25 -2.09
C MET A 8 17.20 -11.80 -0.90
N ILE A 9 18.41 -11.34 -1.19
CA ILE A 9 19.29 -10.72 -0.20
C ILE A 9 18.80 -9.29 0.02
N THR A 10 18.44 -8.95 1.25
CA THR A 10 17.96 -7.63 1.63
C THR A 10 18.85 -7.00 2.69
N PRO A 11 18.96 -5.65 2.72
CA PRO A 11 19.75 -4.98 3.73
C PRO A 11 19.08 -5.12 5.11
N SER A 12 19.88 -5.07 6.17
CA SER A 12 19.44 -5.32 7.56
C SER A 12 18.38 -4.34 8.08
N TRP A 13 18.30 -3.13 7.49
CA TRP A 13 17.32 -2.11 7.86
C TRP A 13 15.94 -2.34 7.22
N LEU A 14 15.83 -3.25 6.25
CA LEU A 14 14.56 -3.53 5.58
C LEU A 14 13.74 -4.52 6.42
N THR A 15 12.46 -4.20 6.60
CA THR A 15 11.54 -5.06 7.37
C THR A 15 11.42 -6.44 6.77
N LEU A 16 11.62 -7.46 7.60
CA LEU A 16 11.55 -8.85 7.19
C LEU A 16 10.11 -9.25 6.85
N ILE A 17 9.98 -9.88 5.69
CA ILE A 17 8.72 -10.43 5.20
C ILE A 17 8.67 -11.92 5.53
N PRO A 18 7.51 -12.44 5.96
CA PRO A 18 7.32 -13.86 6.21
C PRO A 18 7.54 -14.66 4.93
N LYS A 19 8.30 -15.75 5.01
CA LYS A 19 8.56 -16.61 3.83
C LYS A 19 7.31 -17.37 3.37
N ASN A 20 6.39 -17.66 4.30
CA ASN A 20 5.12 -18.33 4.07
C ASN A 20 3.97 -17.34 3.83
N LEU A 21 4.15 -16.38 2.92
CA LEU A 21 3.10 -15.43 2.56
C LEU A 21 1.81 -16.13 2.09
N GLY A 22 0.68 -15.79 2.69
CA GLY A 22 -0.64 -16.34 2.32
C GLY A 22 -0.98 -17.67 2.97
N ASP A 23 -0.13 -18.19 3.86
CA ASP A 23 -0.45 -19.33 4.72
C ASP A 23 -1.36 -18.86 5.87
N PRO A 24 -2.53 -19.48 6.08
CA PRO A 24 -3.44 -19.11 7.18
C PRO A 24 -2.77 -19.17 8.56
N ALA A 25 -1.71 -19.96 8.74
CA ALA A 25 -0.97 -20.05 9.99
C ALA A 25 -0.22 -18.76 10.39
N HIS A 26 0.13 -17.90 9.43
CA HIS A 26 0.97 -16.72 9.70
C HIS A 26 0.17 -15.47 10.13
N GLY A 27 -1.16 -15.50 9.99
CA GLY A 27 -2.00 -14.33 10.26
C GLY A 27 -1.80 -13.19 9.25
N LYS A 28 -2.29 -12.00 9.60
CA LYS A 28 -2.31 -10.83 8.70
C LYS A 28 -0.96 -10.11 8.70
N LEU A 29 -0.48 -9.77 7.51
CA LEU A 29 0.69 -8.89 7.34
C LEU A 29 0.44 -7.51 7.97
N LYS A 30 1.48 -6.97 8.61
CA LYS A 30 1.46 -5.62 9.18
C LYS A 30 1.61 -4.54 8.09
N ALA A 31 1.20 -3.31 8.41
CA ALA A 31 1.37 -2.09 7.61
C ALA A 31 2.69 -2.03 6.84
N ASP A 32 3.78 -2.13 7.59
CA ASP A 32 5.11 -1.98 7.05
C ASP A 32 5.58 -3.17 6.21
N GLN A 33 5.09 -4.37 6.53
CA GLN A 33 5.37 -5.57 5.74
C GLN A 33 4.68 -5.52 4.38
N TRP A 34 3.44 -5.02 4.31
CA TRP A 34 2.77 -4.78 3.02
C TRP A 34 3.52 -3.77 2.16
N ARG A 35 4.01 -2.68 2.78
CA ARG A 35 4.81 -1.67 2.08
C ARG A 35 6.07 -2.28 1.48
N VAL A 36 6.84 -3.03 2.26
CA VAL A 36 8.08 -3.66 1.78
C VAL A 36 7.80 -4.75 0.74
N LEU A 37 6.75 -5.56 0.93
CA LEU A 37 6.34 -6.56 -0.04
C LEU A 37 5.99 -5.92 -1.39
N GLY A 38 5.15 -4.90 -1.38
CA GLY A 38 4.70 -4.22 -2.60
C GLY A 38 5.79 -3.40 -3.27
N ALA A 39 6.57 -2.63 -2.50
CA ALA A 39 7.55 -1.68 -3.05
C ALA A 39 8.89 -2.31 -3.44
N THR A 40 9.25 -3.46 -2.87
CA THR A 40 10.58 -4.07 -3.06
C THR A 40 10.49 -5.47 -3.66
N TYR A 41 9.79 -6.39 -2.99
CA TYR A 41 9.78 -7.80 -3.41
C TYR A 41 8.95 -8.04 -4.68
N LEU A 42 7.79 -7.39 -4.79
CA LEU A 42 6.90 -7.52 -5.93
C LEU A 42 7.59 -7.07 -7.25
N PRO A 43 8.10 -5.83 -7.39
CA PRO A 43 8.76 -5.42 -8.62
C PRO A 43 9.98 -6.28 -8.96
N ALA A 44 10.82 -6.62 -7.96
CA ALA A 44 11.98 -7.48 -8.20
C ALA A 44 11.58 -8.85 -8.74
N SER A 45 10.53 -9.46 -8.18
CA SER A 45 9.99 -10.74 -8.65
C SER A 45 9.40 -10.62 -10.06
N LEU A 46 8.61 -9.58 -10.32
CA LEU A 46 7.97 -9.37 -11.63
C LEU A 46 9.01 -9.12 -12.73
N VAL A 47 10.01 -8.29 -12.46
CA VAL A 47 11.13 -8.06 -13.40
C VAL A 47 11.85 -9.37 -13.67
N ARG A 48 12.22 -10.15 -12.65
CA ARG A 48 12.91 -11.43 -12.85
C ARG A 48 12.06 -12.42 -13.66
N MET A 49 10.76 -12.48 -13.41
CA MET A 49 9.85 -13.41 -14.07
C MET A 49 9.56 -13.02 -15.53
N TRP A 50 9.51 -11.72 -15.84
CA TRP A 50 9.01 -11.23 -17.12
C TRP A 50 10.04 -10.48 -17.98
N SER A 51 11.26 -10.23 -17.47
CA SER A 51 12.34 -9.65 -18.28
C SER A 51 13.04 -10.69 -19.16
N THR A 52 13.05 -11.96 -18.75
CA THR A 52 13.66 -13.03 -19.56
C THR A 52 12.74 -13.42 -20.71
N PRO A 53 13.22 -13.46 -21.97
CA PRO A 53 12.47 -14.02 -23.08
C PRO A 53 12.40 -15.54 -22.92
N SER A 54 11.56 -16.01 -22.00
CA SER A 54 11.16 -17.42 -21.97
C SER A 54 10.30 -17.69 -23.20
N GLN A 55 10.29 -18.94 -23.68
CA GLN A 55 9.72 -19.43 -24.94
C GLN A 55 8.17 -19.31 -25.05
N GLY A 56 7.59 -18.20 -24.59
CA GLY A 56 6.18 -17.89 -24.76
C GLY A 56 5.90 -17.33 -26.15
N ASN A 57 4.66 -17.52 -26.62
CA ASN A 57 4.16 -16.82 -27.80
C ASN A 57 4.32 -15.28 -27.62
N GLY A 58 4.61 -14.56 -28.71
CA GLY A 58 4.93 -13.13 -28.65
C GLY A 58 3.85 -12.25 -28.01
N THR A 59 2.59 -12.69 -28.06
CA THR A 59 1.43 -12.01 -27.45
C THR A 59 1.45 -12.06 -25.92
N SER A 60 1.78 -13.20 -25.32
CA SER A 60 1.88 -13.34 -23.87
C SER A 60 3.04 -12.52 -23.32
N LEU A 61 4.20 -12.52 -24.00
CA LEU A 61 5.35 -11.71 -23.59
C LEU A 61 5.04 -10.21 -23.63
N LYS A 62 4.30 -9.74 -24.63
CA LYS A 62 3.85 -8.35 -24.71
C LYS A 62 2.96 -7.97 -23.52
N ARG A 63 1.94 -8.78 -23.22
CA ARG A 63 1.03 -8.53 -22.09
C ARG A 63 1.76 -8.47 -20.75
N HIS A 64 2.70 -9.39 -20.49
CA HIS A 64 3.48 -9.35 -19.25
C HIS A 64 4.34 -8.08 -19.12
N ARG A 65 4.89 -7.57 -20.23
CA ARG A 65 5.64 -6.31 -20.24
C ARG A 65 4.76 -5.10 -19.96
N GLU A 66 3.54 -5.08 -20.50
CA GLU A 66 2.57 -4.01 -20.24
C GLU A 66 2.15 -4.02 -18.76
N VAL A 67 1.85 -5.20 -18.19
CA VAL A 67 1.55 -5.34 -16.75
C VAL A 67 2.73 -4.88 -15.89
N LEU A 68 3.97 -5.25 -16.26
CA LEU A 68 5.17 -4.78 -15.58
C LEU A 68 5.28 -3.26 -15.64
N HIS A 69 5.09 -2.67 -16.82
CA HIS A 69 5.17 -1.23 -17.03
C HIS A 69 4.16 -0.48 -16.15
N VAL A 70 2.89 -0.89 -16.17
CA VAL A 70 1.84 -0.32 -15.32
C VAL A 70 2.17 -0.48 -13.84
N THR A 71 2.72 -1.62 -13.42
CA THR A 71 3.19 -1.79 -12.03
C THR A 71 4.30 -0.80 -11.67
N MET A 72 5.26 -0.57 -12.57
CA MET A 72 6.37 0.36 -12.35
C MET A 72 5.90 1.81 -12.28
N LEU A 73 4.86 2.20 -13.02
CA LEU A 73 4.23 3.52 -12.90
C LEU A 73 3.66 3.74 -11.50
N LEU A 74 2.89 2.78 -10.99
CA LEU A 74 2.33 2.83 -9.63
C LEU A 74 3.44 2.93 -8.57
N LEU A 75 4.49 2.10 -8.69
CA LEU A 75 5.60 2.11 -7.75
C LEU A 75 6.37 3.42 -7.76
N SER A 76 6.56 4.00 -8.94
CA SER A 76 7.19 5.31 -9.08
C SER A 76 6.35 6.39 -8.40
N ALA A 77 5.02 6.37 -8.56
CA ALA A 77 4.12 7.28 -7.88
C ALA A 77 4.19 7.10 -6.34
N VAL A 78 4.16 5.86 -5.86
CA VAL A 78 4.27 5.56 -4.42
C VAL A 78 5.59 6.06 -3.83
N ASN A 79 6.70 5.91 -4.56
CA ASN A 79 8.01 6.41 -4.12
C ASN A 79 8.02 7.93 -4.00
N ILE A 80 7.39 8.65 -4.94
CA ILE A 80 7.26 10.11 -4.87
C ILE A 80 6.38 10.50 -3.68
N ALA A 81 5.20 9.90 -3.55
CA ALA A 81 4.28 10.22 -2.46
C ALA A 81 4.85 9.90 -1.07
N SER A 82 5.67 8.86 -0.97
CA SER A 82 6.35 8.47 0.27
C SER A 82 7.70 9.18 0.47
N SER A 83 8.08 10.10 -0.41
CA SER A 83 9.29 10.90 -0.24
C SER A 83 9.18 11.78 1.00
N ARG A 84 10.30 12.04 1.67
CA ARG A 84 10.38 13.04 2.75
C ARG A 84 10.46 14.47 2.23
N VAL A 85 10.66 14.63 0.93
CA VAL A 85 10.76 15.92 0.25
C VAL A 85 9.58 16.04 -0.71
N SER A 86 8.76 17.06 -0.51
CA SER A 86 7.69 17.44 -1.45
C SER A 86 8.10 18.69 -2.21
N SER A 87 7.71 18.73 -3.48
CA SER A 87 7.80 19.90 -4.35
C SER A 87 6.62 19.85 -5.29
N GLU A 88 6.23 21.00 -5.84
CA GLU A 88 5.15 21.08 -6.83
C GLU A 88 5.43 20.17 -8.03
N MET A 89 6.67 20.21 -8.55
CA MET A 89 7.13 19.32 -9.61
C MET A 89 6.98 17.82 -9.25
N ASN A 90 7.26 17.44 -8.01
CA ASN A 90 7.06 16.06 -7.56
C ASN A 90 5.56 15.71 -7.48
N ALA A 91 4.71 16.62 -7.01
CA ALA A 91 3.27 16.41 -6.99
C ALA A 91 2.71 16.22 -8.42
N ASP A 92 3.09 17.06 -9.38
CA ASP A 92 2.64 16.94 -10.76
C ASP A 92 3.16 15.65 -11.42
N ARG A 93 4.40 15.28 -11.12
CA ARG A 93 4.97 14.01 -11.55
C ARG A 93 4.22 12.82 -10.95
N TYR A 94 3.81 12.91 -9.68
CA TYR A 94 2.94 11.90 -9.07
C TYR A 94 1.61 11.78 -9.82
N LEU A 95 0.94 12.90 -10.11
CA LEU A 95 -0.36 12.91 -10.79
C LEU A 95 -0.28 12.27 -12.18
N SER A 96 0.71 12.67 -12.99
CA SER A 96 0.94 12.09 -14.31
C SER A 96 1.17 10.57 -14.27
N LEU A 97 1.98 10.09 -13.32
CA LEU A 97 2.22 8.65 -13.14
C LEU A 97 0.94 7.89 -12.76
N ILE A 98 0.10 8.47 -11.90
CA ILE A 98 -1.17 7.86 -11.49
C ILE A 98 -2.18 7.81 -12.63
N ILE A 99 -2.29 8.89 -13.42
CA ILE A 99 -3.18 8.92 -14.59
C ILE A 99 -2.78 7.82 -15.57
N SER A 100 -1.49 7.76 -15.97
CA SER A 100 -0.99 6.72 -16.87
C SER A 100 -1.16 5.31 -16.29
N PHE A 101 -1.03 5.14 -14.97
CA PHE A 101 -1.31 3.87 -14.32
C PHE A 101 -2.78 3.47 -14.45
N ILE A 102 -3.73 4.38 -14.18
CA ILE A 102 -5.17 4.12 -14.26
C ILE A 102 -5.58 3.81 -15.71
N GLU A 103 -5.08 4.58 -16.67
CA GLU A 103 -5.29 4.33 -18.10
C GLU A 103 -4.77 2.96 -18.51
N GLY A 104 -3.54 2.61 -18.11
CA GLY A 104 -2.96 1.29 -18.39
C GLY A 104 -3.72 0.13 -17.75
N ILE A 105 -4.26 0.30 -16.53
CA ILE A 105 -5.13 -0.71 -15.91
C ILE A 105 -6.43 -0.87 -16.70
N ARG A 106 -7.06 0.22 -17.13
CA ARG A 106 -8.29 0.20 -17.93
C ARG A 106 -8.09 -0.52 -19.26
N GLU A 107 -6.94 -0.31 -19.91
CA GLU A 107 -6.60 -0.99 -21.17
C GLU A 107 -6.30 -2.47 -20.97
N LEU A 108 -5.54 -2.83 -19.92
CA LEU A 108 -5.13 -4.22 -19.68
C LEU A 108 -6.25 -5.10 -19.13
N PHE A 109 -7.15 -4.50 -18.35
CA PHE A 109 -8.22 -5.18 -17.61
C PHE A 109 -9.55 -4.41 -17.81
N PRO A 110 -10.18 -4.53 -18.98
CA PRO A 110 -11.40 -3.77 -19.31
C PRO A 110 -12.60 -4.12 -18.43
N GLU A 111 -12.61 -5.30 -17.83
CA GLU A 111 -13.66 -5.78 -16.91
C GLU A 111 -13.45 -5.30 -15.47
N TYR A 112 -12.33 -4.62 -15.18
CA TYR A 112 -12.00 -4.21 -13.83
C TYR A 112 -12.86 -3.02 -13.37
N GLU A 113 -13.57 -3.20 -12.26
CA GLU A 113 -14.38 -2.16 -11.64
C GLU A 113 -13.53 -1.29 -10.70
N PHE A 114 -13.35 -0.02 -11.06
CA PHE A 114 -12.58 0.92 -10.25
C PHE A 114 -13.27 1.18 -8.90
N ARG A 115 -12.51 1.03 -7.82
CA ARG A 115 -13.01 1.30 -6.46
C ARG A 115 -12.85 2.78 -6.11
N PRO A 116 -13.66 3.34 -5.20
CA PRO A 116 -13.49 4.72 -4.72
C PRO A 116 -12.07 5.01 -4.22
N ASN A 117 -11.38 4.00 -3.67
CA ASN A 117 -9.99 4.15 -3.24
C ASN A 117 -9.06 4.55 -4.40
N GLN A 118 -9.28 4.09 -5.63
CA GLN A 118 -8.49 4.50 -6.78
C GLN A 118 -8.79 5.93 -7.23
N HIS A 119 -10.02 6.41 -7.04
CA HIS A 119 -10.32 7.83 -7.19
C HIS A 119 -9.58 8.69 -6.15
N MET A 120 -9.51 8.22 -4.90
CA MET A 120 -8.76 8.92 -3.83
C MET A 120 -7.25 9.02 -4.11
N VAL A 121 -6.68 8.08 -4.89
CA VAL A 121 -5.27 8.14 -5.29
C VAL A 121 -5.00 9.36 -6.19
N ILE A 122 -5.98 9.80 -7.00
CA ILE A 122 -5.84 10.99 -7.86
C ILE A 122 -5.73 12.25 -6.99
N HIS A 123 -6.63 12.39 -6.01
CA HIS A 123 -6.67 13.53 -5.08
C HIS A 123 -5.45 13.62 -4.15
N LEU A 124 -4.61 12.59 -4.11
CA LEU A 124 -3.35 12.65 -3.36
C LEU A 124 -2.42 13.76 -3.87
N HIS A 125 -2.52 14.14 -5.15
CA HIS A 125 -1.82 15.30 -5.71
C HIS A 125 -2.14 16.60 -4.94
N GLU A 126 -3.42 16.90 -4.73
CA GLU A 126 -3.86 18.12 -4.03
C GLU A 126 -3.34 18.16 -2.59
N TYR A 127 -3.31 17.00 -1.94
CA TYR A 127 -2.77 16.87 -0.59
C TYR A 127 -1.25 17.00 -0.53
N LEU A 128 -0.52 16.50 -1.53
CA LEU A 128 0.93 16.68 -1.64
C LEU A 128 1.31 18.15 -1.84
N HIS A 129 0.48 18.90 -2.58
CA HIS A 129 0.65 20.34 -2.78
C HIS A 129 0.33 21.13 -1.50
N SER A 130 -0.78 20.80 -0.84
CA SER A 130 -1.28 21.58 0.31
C SER A 130 -0.59 21.27 1.64
N PHE A 131 -0.30 19.99 1.90
CA PHE A 131 0.20 19.50 3.19
C PHE A 131 1.62 18.96 3.13
N GLY A 132 2.22 18.89 1.93
CA GLY A 132 3.56 18.38 1.73
C GLY A 132 3.66 16.86 1.86
N PRO A 133 4.84 16.34 2.27
CA PRO A 133 5.12 14.91 2.34
C PRO A 133 4.10 14.13 3.16
N VAL A 134 3.73 12.95 2.70
CA VAL A 134 2.62 12.19 3.30
C VAL A 134 2.92 11.74 4.73
N HIS A 135 4.19 11.53 5.04
CA HIS A 135 4.64 11.22 6.40
C HIS A 135 4.24 12.28 7.44
N SER A 136 4.01 13.52 7.03
CA SER A 136 3.63 14.61 7.91
C SER A 136 2.19 14.50 8.41
N TRP A 137 1.31 13.82 7.66
CA TRP A 137 -0.14 13.82 7.91
C TRP A 137 -0.79 12.43 7.83
N TRP A 138 0.00 11.37 7.65
CA TRP A 138 -0.49 9.99 7.65
C TRP A 138 -1.07 9.55 9.01
N MET A 139 -1.94 8.53 8.98
CA MET A 139 -2.67 8.07 10.17
C MET A 139 -1.89 7.14 11.10
N PHE A 140 -0.74 6.59 10.71
CA PHE A 140 -0.05 5.59 11.54
C PHE A 140 0.32 6.04 12.96
N PRO A 141 0.76 7.30 13.19
CA PRO A 141 1.00 7.81 14.54
C PRO A 141 -0.28 7.82 15.38
N PHE A 142 -1.40 8.25 14.78
CA PHE A 142 -2.71 8.29 15.44
C PHE A 142 -3.25 6.89 15.73
N GLU A 143 -3.13 5.95 14.78
CA GLU A 143 -3.52 4.55 15.01
C GLU A 143 -2.74 3.91 16.16
N ARG A 144 -1.44 4.22 16.28
CA ARG A 144 -0.62 3.79 17.41
C ARG A 144 -1.12 4.38 18.72
N MET A 145 -1.43 5.68 18.73
CA MET A 145 -1.96 6.38 19.90
C MET A 145 -3.31 5.82 20.34
N ILE A 146 -4.25 5.62 19.41
CA ILE A 146 -5.55 5.00 19.67
C ILE A 146 -5.35 3.60 20.25
N GLY A 147 -4.45 2.80 19.68
CA GLY A 147 -4.13 1.47 20.19
C GLY A 147 -3.51 1.49 21.60
N MET A 148 -2.77 2.55 21.97
CA MET A 148 -2.29 2.75 23.33
C MET A 148 -3.44 3.14 24.28
N LEU A 149 -4.29 4.07 23.86
CA LEU A 149 -5.46 4.51 24.63
C LEU A 149 -6.43 3.35 24.91
N GLN A 150 -6.67 2.48 23.93
CA GLN A 150 -7.49 1.28 24.09
C GLN A 150 -6.96 0.28 25.14
N ARG A 151 -5.66 0.34 25.48
CA ARG A 151 -5.05 -0.53 26.50
C ARG A 151 -5.10 0.08 27.90
N ILE A 152 -5.45 1.35 28.02
CA ILE A 152 -5.67 1.98 29.31
C ILE A 152 -6.98 1.39 29.86
N PRO A 153 -6.99 0.78 31.05
CA PRO A 153 -8.20 0.25 31.63
C PRO A 153 -9.15 1.41 31.96
N THR A 154 -10.19 1.58 31.14
CA THR A 154 -11.28 2.54 31.37
C THR A 154 -12.39 1.99 32.26
N ASN A 155 -12.20 0.80 32.83
CA ASN A 155 -13.08 0.28 33.87
C ASN A 155 -12.87 1.12 35.13
N CYS A 156 -13.61 2.23 35.24
CA CYS A 156 -13.92 2.91 36.50
C CYS A 156 -14.61 1.85 37.40
N LYS A 157 -13.83 0.94 38.01
CA LYS A 157 -14.29 0.10 39.13
C LYS A 157 -14.39 1.04 40.31
N ASP A 158 -15.61 1.34 40.73
CA ASP A 158 -15.92 2.22 41.84
C ASP A 158 -15.22 1.71 43.11
N GLY A 159 -14.09 2.34 43.45
CA GLY A 159 -13.30 1.93 44.61
C GLY A 159 -11.86 2.41 44.65
N ALA A 160 -11.59 3.67 44.29
CA ALA A 160 -10.54 4.53 44.86
C ALA A 160 -10.23 5.72 43.93
N GLY A 161 -10.31 6.94 44.47
CA GLY A 161 -9.59 8.11 43.94
C GLY A 161 -10.12 8.68 42.63
N SER A 162 -11.11 9.55 42.74
CA SER A 162 -11.63 10.41 41.68
C SER A 162 -10.57 11.39 41.16
N PHE A 163 -9.88 11.07 40.06
CA PHE A 163 -9.33 12.06 39.12
C PHE A 163 -9.12 11.36 37.76
N LEU A 164 -9.79 11.87 36.71
CA LEU A 164 -9.71 11.48 35.28
C LEU A 164 -10.58 10.29 34.81
N CYS A 165 -11.92 10.41 34.88
CA CYS A 165 -12.82 9.61 34.03
C CYS A 165 -13.21 10.55 32.84
N CYS A 166 -12.56 10.38 31.66
CA CYS A 166 -12.89 11.11 30.42
C CYS A 166 -13.85 10.24 29.59
N PRO A 167 -15.06 10.71 29.21
CA PRO A 167 -16.05 9.87 28.52
C PRO A 167 -15.52 9.35 27.18
N SER A 168 -15.57 8.03 27.01
CA SER A 168 -15.14 7.28 25.82
C SER A 168 -15.96 7.54 24.55
N SER A 169 -16.88 8.51 24.56
CA SER A 169 -17.81 8.79 23.45
C SER A 169 -17.30 9.82 22.42
N PHE A 170 -16.12 10.41 22.61
CA PHE A 170 -15.65 11.50 21.71
C PHE A 170 -14.73 11.06 20.55
N LEU A 171 -14.31 9.79 20.46
CA LEU A 171 -13.34 9.33 19.45
C LEU A 171 -13.94 8.49 18.30
N ALA A 172 -15.26 8.36 18.21
CA ALA A 172 -15.89 7.44 17.24
C ALA A 172 -16.13 8.05 15.84
N ASN A 173 -15.95 9.35 15.62
CA ASN A 173 -16.44 10.00 14.38
C ASN A 173 -15.46 10.92 13.62
N PHE A 174 -14.15 10.73 13.77
CA PHE A 174 -13.16 11.35 12.87
C PHE A 174 -12.38 10.26 12.13
N GLY A 175 -12.86 9.89 10.94
CA GLY A 175 -12.27 8.78 10.19
C GLY A 175 -12.52 8.81 8.68
N PHE A 176 -12.71 9.99 8.09
CA PHE A 176 -12.62 10.17 6.64
C PHE A 176 -11.27 10.81 6.33
N GLN A 177 -10.19 10.04 6.44
CA GLN A 177 -8.87 10.53 6.09
C GLN A 177 -8.00 9.39 5.57
N VAL A 178 -7.13 9.74 4.64
CA VAL A 178 -6.35 8.87 3.74
C VAL A 178 -5.46 7.92 4.55
N SER A 179 -6.02 6.80 4.96
CA SER A 179 -5.25 5.72 5.55
C SER A 179 -4.53 5.00 4.42
N TRP A 180 -3.20 4.99 4.46
CA TRP A 180 -2.39 4.08 3.64
C TRP A 180 -2.81 2.63 3.85
N LYS A 181 -3.46 2.31 4.99
CA LYS A 181 -4.11 1.00 5.15
C LYS A 181 -5.35 0.78 4.28
N ARG A 182 -6.09 1.80 3.88
CA ARG A 182 -7.20 1.65 2.93
C ARG A 182 -6.76 1.78 1.49
N LEU A 183 -5.79 2.66 1.22
CA LEU A 183 -5.17 2.73 -0.11
C LEU A 183 -4.36 1.46 -0.45
N PHE A 184 -3.71 0.83 0.54
CA PHE A 184 -2.81 -0.32 0.32
C PHE A 184 -3.04 -1.58 1.19
N LEU A 185 -3.75 -1.55 2.33
CA LEU A 185 -3.83 -2.69 3.28
C LEU A 185 -5.19 -3.42 3.45
N SER A 186 -6.27 -2.98 2.83
CA SER A 186 -7.58 -3.59 3.05
C SER A 186 -8.25 -3.94 1.74
N ARG A 187 -8.00 -5.16 1.23
CA ARG A 187 -8.73 -5.77 0.09
C ARG A 187 -8.84 -4.88 -1.16
N SER A 188 -7.95 -3.89 -1.29
CA SER A 188 -7.98 -2.88 -2.37
C SER A 188 -6.76 -2.97 -3.27
N ILE A 189 -5.73 -3.72 -2.86
CA ILE A 189 -4.80 -4.38 -3.78
C ILE A 189 -5.40 -5.74 -4.16
N ASP A 190 -6.67 -5.74 -4.55
CA ASP A 190 -7.10 -6.62 -5.64
C ASP A 190 -6.63 -5.92 -6.92
N LEU A 191 -5.32 -5.68 -7.02
CA LEU A 191 -4.75 -5.34 -8.31
C LEU A 191 -4.97 -6.61 -9.14
N PRO A 192 -5.54 -6.51 -10.34
CA PRO A 192 -5.72 -7.67 -11.22
C PRO A 192 -4.40 -8.42 -11.50
N ILE A 193 -3.26 -7.76 -11.21
CA ILE A 193 -1.90 -8.33 -11.18
C ILE A 193 -1.77 -9.44 -10.12
N CYS A 194 -2.29 -9.25 -8.90
CA CYS A 194 -2.25 -10.27 -7.84
C CYS A 194 -3.18 -11.44 -8.13
N GLU A 195 -4.37 -11.20 -8.71
CA GLU A 195 -5.27 -12.26 -9.16
C GLU A 195 -4.66 -13.09 -10.30
N HIS A 196 -4.03 -12.45 -11.28
CA HIS A 196 -3.35 -13.14 -12.38
C HIS A 196 -2.16 -13.97 -11.90
N LEU A 197 -1.47 -13.52 -10.85
CA LEU A 197 -0.39 -14.28 -10.20
C LEU A 197 -0.91 -15.45 -9.34
N SER A 198 -2.20 -15.45 -8.95
CA SER A 198 -2.82 -16.53 -8.17
C SER A 198 -3.40 -17.65 -9.04
N GLN A 199 -3.59 -17.40 -10.35
CA GLN A 199 -4.11 -18.39 -11.32
C GLN A 199 -3.00 -19.23 -12.00
N ARG A 200 -1.75 -19.14 -11.52
CA ARG A 200 -0.61 -19.97 -11.95
C ARG A 200 0.09 -20.57 -10.75
#